data_AF-A0A2T0W5M3-F1
#
_entry.id   AF-A0A2T0W5M3-F1
#
_cell.length_a   1.000
_cell.length_b   1.000
_cell.length_c   1.000
_cell.angle_alpha   90.00
_cell.angle_beta   90.00
_cell.angle_gamma   90.00
#
_symmetry.space_group_name_H-M   'P 1'
#
loop_
_entity.id
_entity.type
_entity.pdbx_description
1 polymer ?
#
loop_
_entity_poly.entity_id
_entity_poly.type
_entity_poly.pdbx_seq_one_letter_code
_entity_poly.pdbx_strand_id
1 'polypeptide(L)' 'MRGMSNEEFLNTYQETFLNSKYLVVVSFDQHNLVKTYQSSDSQLTALGMLEVAKQQILDSMEDYE' A
#
# COMPACT_ATOMS: atom_id res chain seq x y z
N MET A 1 16.07 -2.70 -11.35
CA MET A 1 14.89 -3.60 -11.28
C MET A 1 13.79 -2.98 -12.14
N ARG A 2 13.20 -3.70 -13.09
CA ARG A 2 12.11 -3.13 -13.90
C ARG A 2 10.85 -3.14 -13.04
N GLY A 3 10.14 -2.01 -12.95
CA GLY A 3 8.86 -1.92 -12.26
C GLY A 3 7.78 -2.78 -12.93
N MET A 4 6.68 -2.99 -12.22
CA MET A 4 5.51 -3.73 -12.67
C MET A 4 4.40 -2.75 -13.09
N SER A 5 3.61 -3.06 -14.11
CA SER A 5 2.42 -2.26 -14.44
C SER A 5 1.34 -2.39 -13.36
N ASN A 6 0.42 -1.42 -13.28
CA ASN A 6 -0.67 -1.48 -12.29
C ASN A 6 -1.57 -2.71 -12.48
N GLU A 7 -1.79 -3.14 -13.73
CA GLU A 7 -2.57 -4.34 -14.03
C GLU A 7 -1.87 -5.61 -13.52
N GLU A 8 -0.58 -5.77 -13.82
CA GLU A 8 0.22 -6.89 -13.32
C GLU A 8 0.27 -6.90 -11.78
N PHE A 9 0.37 -5.72 -11.14
CA PHE A 9 0.38 -5.59 -9.69
C PHE A 9 -0.94 -6.05 -9.07
N LEU A 10 -2.07 -5.56 -9.59
CA LEU A 10 -3.38 -5.95 -9.10
C LEU A 10 -3.62 -7.45 -9.27
N ASN A 11 -3.27 -8.01 -10.43
CA ASN A 11 -3.43 -9.44 -10.68
C ASN A 11 -2.55 -10.30 -9.77
N THR A 12 -1.34 -9.85 -9.44
CA THR A 12 -0.40 -10.59 -8.57
C THR A 12 -0.92 -10.71 -7.14
N TYR A 13 -1.56 -9.66 -6.62
CA TYR A 13 -1.95 -9.58 -5.20
C TYR A 13 -3.47 -9.67 -4.97
N GLN A 14 -4.26 -9.90 -6.03
CA GLN A 14 -5.73 -9.87 -5.98
C GLN A 14 -6.30 -10.74 -4.86
N GLU A 15 -5.88 -11.99 -4.76
CA GLU A 15 -6.38 -12.93 -3.74
C GLU A 15 -6.02 -12.46 -2.32
N THR A 16 -4.81 -11.90 -2.14
CA THR A 16 -4.38 -11.34 -0.86
C THR A 16 -5.24 -10.15 -0.47
N PHE A 17 -5.54 -9.25 -1.42
CA PHE A 17 -6.40 -8.10 -1.17
C PHE A 17 -7.83 -8.51 -0.80
N LEU A 18 -8.41 -9.49 -1.51
CA LEU A 18 -9.77 -9.98 -1.26
C LEU A 18 -9.90 -10.69 0.10
N ASN A 19 -8.85 -11.37 0.56
CA ASN A 19 -8.85 -12.08 1.84
C ASN A 19 -8.35 -11.21 3.02
N SER A 20 -7.93 -9.97 2.78
CA SER A 20 -7.44 -9.07 3.82
C SER A 20 -8.58 -8.59 4.73
N LYS A 21 -8.30 -8.46 6.04
CA LYS A 21 -9.27 -7.92 7.00
C LYS A 21 -9.57 -6.43 6.72
N TYR A 22 -8.53 -5.68 6.39
CA TYR A 22 -8.59 -4.28 6.00
C TYR A 22 -7.53 -4.05 4.92
N LEU A 23 -7.85 -3.18 3.97
CA LEU A 23 -6.98 -2.79 2.88
C LEU A 23 -6.83 -1.27 2.90
N VAL A 24 -5.60 -0.79 2.75
CA VAL A 24 -5.28 0.61 2.48
C VAL A 24 -4.41 0.66 1.24
N VAL A 25 -4.81 1.45 0.25
CA VAL A 25 -4.06 1.65 -1.00
C VAL A 25 -3.69 3.12 -1.12
N VAL A 26 -2.41 3.40 -1.32
CA VAL A 26 -1.90 4.73 -1.63
C VAL A 26 -1.47 4.75 -3.08
N SER A 27 -1.95 5.73 -3.85
CA SER A 27 -1.57 5.92 -5.24
C SER A 27 -1.30 7.38 -5.56
N PHE A 28 -0.49 7.61 -6.59
CA PHE A 28 -0.40 8.89 -7.26
C PHE A 28 -1.29 8.87 -8.50
N ASP A 29 -2.07 9.92 -8.70
CA ASP A 29 -2.79 10.09 -9.97
C ASP A 29 -1.92 10.77 -11.03
N GLN A 30 -2.49 10.98 -12.22
CA GLN A 30 -1.82 11.63 -13.35
C GLN A 30 -1.31 13.05 -13.09
N HIS A 31 -1.69 13.68 -11.97
CA HIS A 31 -1.24 15.01 -11.55
C HIS A 31 -0.28 14.96 -10.35
N ASN A 32 0.24 13.77 -10.00
CA ASN A 32 1.07 13.54 -8.81
C ASN A 32 0.36 13.87 -7.49
N LEU A 33 -0.98 13.81 -7.46
CA LEU A 33 -1.73 13.94 -6.21
C LEU A 33 -1.83 12.59 -5.53
N VAL A 34 -1.50 12.56 -4.24
CA VAL A 34 -1.65 11.38 -3.39
C VAL A 34 -3.13 11.13 -3.16
N LYS A 35 -3.56 9.90 -3.42
CA LYS A 35 -4.89 9.39 -3.10
C LYS A 35 -4.76 8.18 -2.19
N THR A 36 -5.59 8.16 -1.16
CA THR A 36 -5.66 7.05 -0.21
C THR A 36 -7.06 6.45 -0.27
N TYR A 37 -7.12 5.15 -0.46
CA TYR A 37 -8.34 4.35 -0.47
C TYR A 37 -8.27 3.36 0.69
N GLN A 38 -9.38 3.14 1.39
CA GLN A 38 -9.44 2.22 2.51
C GLN A 38 -10.75 1.44 2.50
N SER A 39 -10.70 0.17 2.89
CA SER A 39 -11.91 -0.66 3.06
C SER A 39 -12.50 -0.59 4.48
N SER A 40 -11.76 -0.05 5.45
CA SER A 40 -12.25 0.16 6.81
C SER A 40 -13.00 1.49 6.95
N ASP A 41 -14.10 1.49 7.68
CA ASP A 41 -14.81 2.72 8.07
C ASP A 41 -14.04 3.52 9.14
N SER A 42 -13.03 2.91 9.78
CA SER A 42 -12.20 3.55 10.80
C SER A 42 -10.99 4.24 10.19
N GLN A 43 -10.99 5.57 10.16
CA GLN A 43 -9.83 6.38 9.75
C GLN A 43 -8.61 6.13 10.65
N LEU A 44 -8.83 5.89 11.95
CA LEU A 44 -7.74 5.58 12.89
C LEU A 44 -7.04 4.27 12.54
N THR A 45 -7.80 3.26 12.10
CA THR A 45 -7.23 1.98 11.67
C THR A 45 -6.35 2.18 10.44
N ALA A 46 -6.80 2.95 9.45
CA ALA A 46 -6.01 3.22 8.25
C ALA A 46 -4.73 4.01 8.55
N LEU A 47 -4.80 5.02 9.43
CA LEU A 47 -3.61 5.76 9.88
C LEU A 47 -2.60 4.83 10.58
N GLY A 48 -3.06 3.96 11.47
CA GLY A 48 -2.21 2.98 12.13
C GLY A 48 -1.53 2.03 11.14
N MET A 49 -2.26 1.55 10.13
CA MET A 49 -1.69 0.70 9.08
C MET A 49 -0.60 1.43 8.27
N LEU A 50 -0.82 2.70 7.94
CA LEU A 50 0.15 3.51 7.19
C LEU A 50 1.44 3.76 8.00
N GLU A 51 1.34 4.01 9.30
CA GLU A 51 2.53 4.21 10.14
C GLU A 51 3.36 2.93 10.26
N VAL A 52 2.70 1.78 10.42
CA VAL A 52 3.39 0.48 10.42
C VAL A 52 4.05 0.20 9.07
N ALA A 53 3.33 0.44 7.96
CA ALA A 53 3.87 0.23 6.61
C ALA A 53 5.09 1.14 6.33
N LYS A 54 5.03 2.41 6.75
CA LYS A 54 6.16 3.34 6.66
C LYS A 54 7.38 2.79 7.38
N GLN A 55 7.22 2.32 8.62
CA GLN A 55 8.35 1.79 9.39
C GLN A 55 8.96 0.57 8.71
N GLN A 56 8.14 -0.37 8.22
CA GLN A 56 8.63 -1.56 7.51
C GLN A 56 9.43 -1.22 6.25
N ILE A 57 9.02 -0.18 5.50
CA ILE A 57 9.77 0.30 4.34
C ILE A 57 11.13 0.86 4.77
N LEU A 58 11.16 1.70 5.82
CA LEU A 58 12.41 2.26 6.35
C LEU A 58 13.35 1.15 6.84
N ASP A 59 12.85 0.20 7.62
CA ASP A 59 13.62 -0.94 8.12
C ASP A 59 14.23 -1.73 6.94
N SER A 60 13.44 -1.98 5.89
CA SER A 60 13.91 -2.67 4.70
C SER A 60 14.98 -1.91 3.91
N MET A 61 15.12 -0.60 4.12
CA MET A 61 16.17 0.22 3.49
C MET A 61 17.48 0.16 4.29
N GLU A 62 17.38 0.10 5.62
CA GLU A 62 18.54 -0.04 6.51
C GLU A 62 19.25 -1.39 6.32
N ASP A 63 18.51 -2.46 6.02
CA ASP A 63 19.08 -3.79 5.73
C ASP A 63 19.94 -3.85 4.44
N TYR A 64 19.97 -2.78 3.62
CA TYR A 64 20.80 -2.69 2.41
C TYR A 64 22.08 -1.84 2.58
N GLU A 65 22.36 -1.31 3.78
CA GLU A 65 23.62 -0.61 4.12
C GLU A 65 24.65 -1.55 4.79
#